data_AF-A0A804K0F7-F1
#
_entry.id   AF-A0A804K0F7-F1
#
_cell.length_a   1.000
_cell.length_b   1.000
_cell.length_c   1.000
_cell.angle_alpha   90.00
_cell.angle_beta   90.00
_cell.angle_gamma   90.00
#
_symmetry.space_group_name_H-M   'P 1'
#
loop_
_entity.id
_entity.type
_entity.pdbx_description
1 polymer ?
#
loop_
_entity_poly.entity_id
_entity_poly.type
_entity_poly.pdbx_seq_one_letter_code
_entity_poly.pdbx_strand_id
1 'polypeptide(L)'
;MSCSFLRWRLSSSTPPKLRGVYCGPLRLLAWEVAQRLNKANVPCNLITGQEREDIDGARHSSVTVEMADVTSEYQCAVVDEIQMVGCRTRGFSFTRALLGISADELHLCGDPAAVPLVQRIIEVTGDVIKVQYYERLSPLTPLKFPLGSFSNIRNGDCIVTFSRREIYKLKKKVESGGKHLCSVVYGSLPPETRTKQAKMFNDESSKFDILVASDAIGMGLNLNISRIIFSTLKKFDGQYTRELTVPEIKQIAGRAGRYGSKFSSGEVTCIDAEDLPLLHSSLESSSPLLERAGLFPTFDLLSLYSRLHSRMGFHGILEQFLEKAKLSPDYFIADCEEMLKVAAVVDELPLGLYDKYLFCISPVDMNDDIAAQGLTQFAENYAKKGVVRLREIFTPGTLEVPKSHNALKELESVHKVLDLYVWLSFRMEDSFPDREVASSQKAICSLLIEEFLERLGWQRQAKGNYQHNSLLLQQRIQSSMLHKYFPQIKVEST
;
A
#
# COMPACT_ATOMS: atom_id res chain seq x y z
N MET A 1 10.08 31.47 -5.15
CA MET A 1 9.16 32.62 -5.30
C MET A 1 7.74 32.13 -5.08
N SER A 2 6.90 33.03 -4.57
CA SER A 2 5.62 32.84 -3.90
C SER A 2 4.61 31.86 -4.52
N CYS A 3 3.99 31.08 -3.62
CA CYS A 3 2.76 30.34 -3.82
C CYS A 3 1.67 31.24 -4.42
N SER A 4 1.08 30.80 -5.53
CA SER A 4 -0.18 31.31 -6.03
C SER A 4 -1.10 30.12 -6.22
N PHE A 5 -2.02 29.90 -5.28
CA PHE A 5 -3.20 29.09 -5.56
C PHE A 5 -3.97 29.80 -6.68
N LEU A 6 -4.14 29.14 -7.83
CA LEU A 6 -4.96 29.70 -8.90
C LEU A 6 -6.42 29.74 -8.42
N ARG A 7 -6.88 30.95 -8.12
CA ARG A 7 -8.25 31.25 -7.71
C ARG A 7 -9.14 31.19 -8.95
N TRP A 8 -9.98 30.17 -9.05
CA TRP A 8 -10.99 30.08 -10.11
C TRP A 8 -12.12 31.09 -9.88
N ARG A 9 -12.41 31.89 -10.91
CA ARG A 9 -13.62 32.74 -11.01
C ARG A 9 -14.25 32.43 -12.36
N LEU A 10 -15.29 31.61 -12.38
CA LEU A 10 -16.18 31.50 -13.54
C LEU A 10 -17.34 32.47 -13.35
N SER A 11 -17.44 33.42 -14.28
CA SER A 11 -18.66 34.18 -14.50
C SER A 11 -19.62 33.33 -15.35
N SER A 12 -20.60 32.72 -14.70
CA SER A 12 -21.90 32.44 -15.31
C SER A 12 -22.89 32.11 -14.22
N SER A 13 -24.05 32.74 -14.33
CA SER A 13 -25.20 32.65 -13.42
C SER A 13 -25.71 31.22 -13.29
N THR A 14 -25.81 30.75 -12.04
CA THR A 14 -26.12 29.39 -11.52
C THR A 14 -24.96 28.37 -11.59
N PRO A 15 -24.35 27.97 -10.44
CA PRO A 15 -23.24 27.03 -10.47
C PRO A 15 -23.76 25.61 -10.75
N PRO A 16 -23.26 24.91 -11.80
CA PRO A 16 -23.40 23.47 -11.86
C PRO A 16 -22.68 22.91 -10.64
N LYS A 17 -23.44 22.16 -9.85
CA LYS A 17 -23.14 21.83 -8.47
C LYS A 17 -22.00 20.78 -8.46
N LEU A 18 -20.77 21.25 -8.22
CA LEU A 18 -19.52 20.61 -8.68
C LEU A 18 -19.32 19.16 -8.19
N ARG A 19 -18.78 18.29 -9.06
CA ARG A 19 -18.46 16.87 -8.78
C ARG A 19 -17.00 16.59 -9.16
N GLY A 20 -16.24 15.94 -8.28
CA GLY A 20 -14.85 15.60 -8.56
C GLY A 20 -14.36 14.33 -7.87
N VAL A 21 -13.29 13.74 -8.42
CA VAL A 21 -12.70 12.51 -7.92
C VAL A 21 -11.18 12.65 -7.76
N TYR A 22 -10.66 12.19 -6.62
CA TYR A 22 -9.23 12.04 -6.40
C TYR A 22 -8.87 10.56 -6.40
N CYS A 23 -7.90 10.16 -7.23
CA CYS A 23 -7.42 8.81 -7.40
C CYS A 23 -5.99 8.69 -6.86
N GLY A 24 -5.86 8.13 -5.65
CA GLY A 24 -4.57 7.93 -4.99
C GLY A 24 -3.97 6.53 -5.22
N PRO A 25 -2.63 6.41 -5.22
CA PRO A 25 -1.94 5.11 -5.33
C PRO A 25 -2.02 4.27 -4.04
N LEU A 26 -2.44 4.86 -2.92
CA LEU A 26 -2.43 4.24 -1.60
C LEU A 26 -3.69 4.57 -0.81
N ARG A 27 -4.16 3.60 -0.02
CA ARG A 27 -5.26 3.78 0.95
C ARG A 27 -5.04 4.98 1.87
N LEU A 28 -3.80 5.15 2.37
CA LEU A 28 -3.44 6.26 3.26
C LEU A 28 -3.63 7.63 2.61
N LEU A 29 -3.30 7.78 1.32
CA LEU A 29 -3.50 9.04 0.60
C LEU A 29 -4.97 9.31 0.32
N ALA A 30 -5.73 8.28 -0.10
CA ALA A 30 -7.17 8.41 -0.30
C ALA A 30 -7.85 8.86 1.01
N TRP A 31 -7.48 8.25 2.14
CA TRP A 31 -7.97 8.65 3.46
C TRP A 31 -7.55 10.07 3.84
N GLU A 32 -6.28 10.44 3.65
CA GLU A 32 -5.78 11.79 3.98
C GLU A 32 -6.53 12.88 3.21
N VAL A 33 -6.73 12.69 1.91
CA VAL A 33 -7.45 13.65 1.06
C VAL A 33 -8.92 13.73 1.45
N ALA A 34 -9.58 12.60 1.71
CA ALA A 34 -10.97 12.59 2.19
C ALA A 34 -11.11 13.38 3.50
N GLN A 35 -10.24 13.10 4.48
CA GLN A 35 -10.24 13.79 5.77
C GLN A 35 -9.98 15.29 5.62
N ARG A 36 -9.06 15.68 4.72
CA ARG A 36 -8.73 17.09 4.48
C ARG A 36 -9.89 17.85 3.83
N LEU A 37 -10.56 17.25 2.85
CA LEU A 37 -11.73 17.85 2.19
C LEU A 37 -12.90 18.00 3.17
N ASN A 38 -13.20 16.95 3.94
CA ASN A 38 -14.27 17.01 4.92
C ASN A 38 -14.00 18.04 6.03
N LYS A 39 -12.76 18.14 6.52
CA LYS A 39 -12.34 19.21 7.46
C LYS A 39 -12.46 20.62 6.85
N ALA A 40 -12.35 20.74 5.54
CA ALA A 40 -12.55 21.99 4.81
C ALA A 40 -14.03 22.25 4.44
N ASN A 41 -14.98 21.49 5.01
CA ASN A 41 -16.40 21.55 4.70
C ASN A 41 -16.74 21.28 3.23
N VAL A 42 -15.95 20.42 2.56
CA VAL A 42 -16.26 19.88 1.23
C VAL A 42 -16.63 18.40 1.41
N PRO A 43 -17.92 18.05 1.42
CA PRO A 43 -18.37 16.68 1.61
C PRO A 43 -17.77 15.72 0.57
N CYS A 44 -16.99 14.76 1.06
CA CYS A 44 -16.21 13.83 0.26
C CYS A 44 -16.31 12.40 0.78
N ASN A 45 -16.75 11.48 -0.06
CA ASN A 45 -16.74 10.05 0.23
C ASN A 45 -15.31 9.50 0.24
N LEU A 46 -15.08 8.43 0.99
CA LEU A 46 -13.85 7.62 0.94
C LEU A 46 -14.20 6.24 0.38
N ILE A 47 -13.55 5.83 -0.72
CA ILE A 47 -13.79 4.52 -1.32
C ILE A 47 -12.45 3.83 -1.61
N THR A 48 -12.17 2.77 -0.87
CA THR A 48 -11.01 1.91 -1.10
C THR A 48 -11.45 0.46 -1.28
N GLY A 49 -10.51 -0.44 -1.59
CA GLY A 49 -10.84 -1.86 -1.70
C GLY A 49 -11.31 -2.52 -0.40
N GLN A 50 -11.05 -1.91 0.76
CA GLN A 50 -11.29 -2.47 2.09
C GLN A 50 -12.12 -1.56 3.01
N GLU A 51 -12.39 -0.32 2.62
CA GLU A 51 -13.12 0.67 3.41
C GLU A 51 -14.00 1.51 2.49
N ARG A 52 -15.22 1.78 2.95
CA ARG A 52 -16.15 2.67 2.27
C ARG A 52 -16.85 3.54 3.31
N GLU A 53 -16.69 4.85 3.20
CA GLU A 53 -17.37 5.84 4.02
C GLU A 53 -18.14 6.78 3.08
N ASP A 54 -19.46 6.67 3.11
CA ASP A 54 -20.36 7.54 2.36
C ASP A 54 -20.85 8.68 3.27
N ILE A 55 -20.68 9.92 2.81
CA ILE A 55 -21.12 11.13 3.52
C ILE A 55 -22.38 11.66 2.84
N ASP A 56 -23.40 11.95 3.64
CA ASP A 56 -24.67 12.46 3.11
C ASP A 56 -24.47 13.75 2.30
N GLY A 57 -25.09 13.80 1.13
CA GLY A 57 -24.96 14.91 0.18
C GLY A 57 -23.59 15.06 -0.49
N ALA A 58 -22.64 14.14 -0.28
CA ALA A 58 -21.32 14.23 -0.89
C ALA A 58 -21.34 14.04 -2.41
N ARG A 59 -20.59 14.92 -3.09
CA ARG A 59 -20.39 14.91 -4.54
C ARG A 59 -18.94 14.68 -4.91
N HIS A 60 -18.04 14.77 -3.95
CA HIS A 60 -16.63 14.48 -4.14
C HIS A 60 -16.36 13.07 -3.65
N SER A 61 -15.37 12.42 -4.26
CA SER A 61 -14.93 11.10 -3.81
C SER A 61 -13.41 11.05 -3.82
N SER A 62 -12.85 10.51 -2.75
CA SER A 62 -11.42 10.21 -2.65
C SER A 62 -11.27 8.70 -2.65
N VAL A 63 -10.57 8.19 -3.64
CA VAL A 63 -10.53 6.77 -3.94
C VAL A 63 -9.12 6.26 -4.14
N THR A 64 -8.89 4.98 -3.89
CA THR A 64 -7.73 4.31 -4.50
C THR A 64 -7.95 4.18 -6.00
N VAL A 65 -6.91 4.35 -6.81
CA VAL A 65 -7.02 4.36 -8.29
C VAL A 65 -7.71 3.10 -8.85
N GLU A 66 -7.55 1.93 -8.21
CA GLU A 66 -8.23 0.68 -8.55
C GLU A 66 -9.77 0.80 -8.48
N MET A 67 -10.26 1.64 -7.57
CA MET A 67 -11.68 1.85 -7.27
C MET A 67 -12.25 3.08 -8.00
N ALA A 68 -11.48 3.69 -8.91
CA ALA A 68 -11.96 4.81 -9.71
C ALA A 68 -13.20 4.40 -10.53
N ASP A 69 -14.28 5.15 -10.37
CA ASP A 69 -15.47 5.01 -11.19
C ASP A 69 -15.27 5.76 -12.51
N VAL A 70 -15.26 5.00 -13.60
CA VAL A 70 -15.06 5.46 -14.99
C VAL A 70 -16.38 5.60 -15.75
N THR A 71 -17.51 5.36 -15.08
CA THR A 71 -18.85 5.44 -15.69
C THR A 71 -19.57 6.75 -15.34
N SER A 72 -19.20 7.33 -14.21
CA SER A 72 -19.68 8.65 -13.78
C SER A 72 -18.97 9.79 -14.50
N GLU A 73 -19.72 10.87 -14.75
CA GLU A 73 -19.18 12.14 -15.23
C GLU A 73 -18.70 13.01 -14.07
N TYR A 74 -17.52 13.61 -14.23
CA TYR A 74 -16.90 14.55 -13.30
C TYR A 74 -16.57 15.86 -14.00
N GLN A 75 -16.43 16.93 -13.24
CA GLN A 75 -15.87 18.18 -13.79
C GLN A 75 -14.36 18.23 -13.61
N CYS A 76 -13.86 17.65 -12.53
CA CYS A 76 -12.43 17.59 -12.23
C CYS A 76 -12.08 16.23 -11.66
N ALA A 77 -11.07 15.59 -12.24
CA ALA A 77 -10.45 14.40 -11.70
C ALA A 77 -8.95 14.66 -11.44
N VAL A 78 -8.40 14.02 -10.40
CA VAL A 78 -6.98 14.07 -10.08
C VAL A 78 -6.45 12.66 -9.98
N VAL A 79 -5.41 12.32 -10.74
CA VAL A 79 -4.67 11.05 -10.62
C VAL A 79 -3.28 11.37 -10.09
N ASP A 80 -2.99 10.89 -8.88
CA ASP A 80 -1.72 11.14 -8.20
C ASP A 80 -0.71 10.01 -8.49
N GLU A 81 0.58 10.34 -8.46
CA GLU A 81 1.70 9.45 -8.82
C GLU A 81 1.55 8.75 -10.20
N ILE A 82 1.21 9.51 -11.27
CA ILE A 82 0.92 8.96 -12.61
C ILE A 82 2.03 8.09 -13.20
N GLN A 83 3.29 8.26 -12.77
CA GLN A 83 4.39 7.39 -13.19
C GLN A 83 4.18 5.92 -12.82
N MET A 84 3.28 5.63 -11.87
CA MET A 84 2.83 4.28 -11.55
C MET A 84 2.15 3.57 -12.72
N VAL A 85 1.79 4.26 -13.81
CA VAL A 85 1.34 3.64 -15.07
C VAL A 85 2.35 2.63 -15.64
N GLY A 86 3.65 2.84 -15.39
CA GLY A 86 4.72 1.91 -15.76
C GLY A 86 4.92 0.74 -14.79
N CYS A 87 4.15 0.66 -13.69
CA CYS A 87 4.29 -0.39 -12.68
C CYS A 87 3.83 -1.74 -13.23
N ARG A 88 4.68 -2.76 -13.12
CA ARG A 88 4.40 -4.10 -13.67
C ARG A 88 3.16 -4.77 -13.08
N THR A 89 2.89 -4.57 -11.80
CA THR A 89 1.78 -5.24 -11.10
C THR A 89 0.51 -4.40 -11.01
N ARG A 90 0.62 -3.06 -10.93
CA ARG A 90 -0.52 -2.16 -10.67
C ARG A 90 -0.78 -1.11 -11.75
N GLY A 91 0.10 -0.98 -12.73
CA GLY A 91 0.05 0.09 -13.73
C GLY A 91 -1.24 0.11 -14.55
N PHE A 92 -1.87 -1.06 -14.73
CA PHE A 92 -3.15 -1.18 -15.41
C PHE A 92 -4.28 -0.33 -14.80
N SER A 93 -4.26 -0.11 -13.48
CA SER A 93 -5.28 0.71 -12.82
C SER A 93 -5.11 2.19 -13.15
N PHE A 94 -3.86 2.65 -13.30
CA PHE A 94 -3.55 4.00 -13.75
C PHE A 94 -3.89 4.19 -15.22
N THR A 95 -3.61 3.21 -16.07
CA THR A 95 -4.01 3.25 -17.49
C THR A 95 -5.53 3.31 -17.62
N ARG A 96 -6.27 2.51 -16.83
CA ARG A 96 -7.74 2.56 -16.77
C ARG A 96 -8.25 3.91 -16.30
N ALA A 97 -7.64 4.50 -15.28
CA ALA A 97 -8.02 5.83 -14.80
C ALA A 97 -7.73 6.92 -15.84
N LEU A 98 -6.55 6.87 -16.48
CA LEU A 98 -6.13 7.82 -17.50
C LEU A 98 -7.06 7.83 -18.72
N LEU A 99 -7.44 6.66 -19.22
CA LEU A 99 -8.25 6.52 -20.44
C LEU A 99 -9.76 6.45 -20.18
N GLY A 100 -10.17 6.13 -18.95
CA GLY A 100 -11.56 5.81 -18.64
C GLY A 100 -12.28 6.87 -17.83
N ILE A 101 -11.59 7.72 -17.07
CA ILE A 101 -12.29 8.73 -16.26
C ILE A 101 -12.91 9.79 -17.18
N SER A 102 -14.24 9.85 -17.17
CA SER A 102 -14.99 10.89 -17.86
C SER A 102 -14.98 12.17 -17.05
N ALA A 103 -14.05 13.09 -17.37
CA ALA A 103 -13.93 14.38 -16.69
C ALA A 103 -13.67 15.53 -17.68
N ASP A 104 -14.25 16.71 -17.41
CA ASP A 104 -13.96 17.93 -18.19
C ASP A 104 -12.47 18.31 -18.08
N GLU A 105 -11.87 18.18 -16.88
CA GLU A 105 -10.44 18.33 -16.64
C GLU A 105 -9.86 17.16 -15.85
N LEU A 106 -8.87 16.46 -16.44
CA LEU A 106 -8.10 15.41 -15.78
C LEU A 106 -6.70 15.92 -15.43
N HIS A 107 -6.44 16.09 -14.14
CA HIS A 107 -5.16 16.55 -13.60
C HIS A 107 -4.27 15.35 -13.23
N LEU A 108 -3.07 15.29 -13.79
CA LEU A 108 -2.10 14.23 -13.55
C LEU A 108 -0.92 14.79 -12.74
N CYS A 109 -0.62 14.19 -11.59
CA CYS A 109 0.51 14.55 -10.75
C CYS A 109 1.53 13.41 -10.75
N GLY A 110 2.82 13.69 -10.96
CA GLY A 110 3.87 12.66 -10.89
C GLY A 110 5.22 13.07 -11.46
N ASP A 111 6.10 12.08 -11.62
CA ASP A 111 7.46 12.28 -12.15
C ASP A 111 7.44 12.69 -13.64
N PRO A 112 8.25 13.68 -14.06
CA PRO A 112 8.34 14.11 -15.46
C PRO A 112 8.71 12.99 -16.45
N ALA A 113 9.33 11.89 -15.99
CA ALA A 113 9.61 10.72 -16.79
C ALA A 113 8.37 10.06 -17.42
N ALA A 114 7.18 10.30 -16.85
CA ALA A 114 5.92 9.79 -17.41
C ALA A 114 5.38 10.62 -18.58
N VAL A 115 5.80 11.88 -18.72
CA VAL A 115 5.24 12.84 -19.68
C VAL A 115 5.29 12.33 -21.12
N PRO A 116 6.43 11.81 -21.65
CA PRO A 116 6.48 11.38 -23.04
C PRO A 116 5.54 10.21 -23.36
N LEU A 117 5.38 9.26 -22.43
CA LEU A 117 4.44 8.14 -22.59
C LEU A 117 3.00 8.61 -22.55
N VAL A 118 2.65 9.45 -21.57
CA VAL A 118 1.30 10.00 -21.42
C VAL A 118 0.91 10.81 -22.66
N GLN A 119 1.82 11.60 -23.21
CA GLN A 119 1.57 12.34 -24.46
C GLN A 119 1.21 11.43 -25.63
N ARG A 120 1.98 10.35 -25.85
CA ARG A 120 1.70 9.39 -26.93
C ARG A 120 0.36 8.67 -26.76
N ILE A 121 0.03 8.31 -25.51
CA ILE A 121 -1.26 7.66 -25.20
C ILE A 121 -2.44 8.62 -25.45
N ILE A 122 -2.32 9.86 -25.00
CA ILE A 122 -3.38 10.88 -25.12
C ILE A 122 -3.54 11.35 -26.58
N GLU A 123 -2.47 11.39 -27.37
CA GLU A 123 -2.54 11.79 -28.79
C GLU A 123 -3.58 10.98 -29.59
N VAL A 124 -3.76 9.69 -29.26
CA VAL A 124 -4.74 8.81 -29.90
C VAL A 124 -6.20 9.19 -29.54
N THR A 125 -6.41 9.77 -28.37
CA THR A 125 -7.75 10.18 -27.89
C THR A 125 -8.19 11.53 -28.46
N GLY A 126 -7.24 12.36 -28.89
CA GLY A 126 -7.50 13.72 -29.37
C GLY A 126 -7.67 14.75 -28.25
N ASP A 127 -7.45 14.38 -26.98
CA ASP A 127 -7.53 15.31 -25.86
C ASP A 127 -6.34 16.30 -25.84
N VAL A 128 -6.58 17.48 -25.24
CA VAL A 128 -5.58 18.54 -25.13
C VAL A 128 -4.75 18.36 -23.87
N ILE A 129 -3.43 18.22 -24.03
CA ILE A 129 -2.49 18.11 -22.90
C ILE A 129 -1.77 19.43 -22.62
N LYS A 130 -1.75 19.84 -21.33
CA LYS A 130 -0.95 20.97 -20.85
C LYS A 130 0.02 20.51 -19.77
N VAL A 131 1.31 20.52 -20.08
CA VAL A 131 2.37 20.13 -19.13
C VAL A 131 2.81 21.34 -18.31
N GLN A 132 2.86 21.18 -16.98
CA GLN A 132 3.37 22.19 -16.05
C GLN A 132 4.45 21.57 -15.17
N TYR A 133 5.64 22.17 -15.19
CA TYR A 133 6.78 21.71 -14.39
C TYR A 133 6.86 22.46 -13.07
N TYR A 134 7.14 21.71 -12.00
CA TYR A 134 7.25 22.24 -10.65
C TYR A 134 8.63 21.90 -10.07
N GLU A 135 9.26 22.89 -9.43
CA GLU A 135 10.49 22.69 -8.69
C GLU A 135 10.22 22.38 -7.22
N ARG A 136 11.24 21.81 -6.56
CA ARG A 136 11.16 21.48 -5.14
C ARG A 136 11.03 22.74 -4.28
N LEU A 137 10.05 22.75 -3.38
CA LEU A 137 9.77 23.90 -2.51
C LEU A 137 10.84 24.17 -1.44
N SER A 138 11.54 23.11 -0.99
CA SER A 138 12.63 23.18 -0.02
C SER A 138 13.91 22.59 -0.65
N PRO A 139 15.11 23.01 -0.27
CA PRO A 139 16.36 22.44 -0.78
C PRO A 139 16.64 21.05 -0.19
N LEU A 140 17.21 20.15 -1.02
CA LEU A 140 17.74 18.84 -0.61
C LEU A 140 19.25 18.86 -0.84
N THR A 141 20.04 18.60 0.20
CA THR A 141 21.50 18.64 0.13
C THR A 141 22.10 17.25 0.37
N PRO A 142 22.73 16.63 -0.64
CA PRO A 142 23.53 15.42 -0.45
C PRO A 142 24.76 15.74 0.41
N LEU A 143 24.95 15.03 1.52
CA LEU A 143 26.13 15.19 2.37
C LEU A 143 27.35 14.55 1.71
N LYS A 144 28.52 15.16 1.92
CA LYS A 144 29.81 14.68 1.40
C LYS A 144 30.42 13.55 2.25
N PHE A 145 29.97 13.41 3.48
CA PHE A 145 30.47 12.43 4.44
C PHE A 145 29.36 11.46 4.84
N PRO A 146 29.70 10.19 5.10
CA PRO A 146 28.73 9.20 5.56
C PRO A 146 28.33 9.49 7.01
N LEU A 147 27.29 8.82 7.50
CA LEU A 147 26.99 8.81 8.93
C LEU A 147 28.18 8.26 9.75
N GLY A 148 28.78 7.17 9.26
CA GLY A 148 29.86 6.45 9.93
C GLY A 148 29.36 5.80 11.23
N SER A 149 29.53 6.49 12.36
CA SER A 149 29.10 5.97 13.67
C SER A 149 27.66 6.34 14.00
N PHE A 150 26.94 5.40 14.64
CA PHE A 150 25.59 5.63 15.19
C PHE A 150 25.56 6.67 16.31
N SER A 151 26.73 7.11 16.80
CA SER A 151 26.84 8.24 17.74
C SER A 151 26.52 9.60 17.09
N ASN A 152 26.55 9.67 15.75
CA ASN A 152 26.28 10.88 14.97
C ASN A 152 24.80 11.03 14.57
N ILE A 153 23.95 10.14 15.08
CA ILE A 153 22.50 10.20 14.89
C ILE A 153 21.96 11.41 15.64
N ARG A 154 20.99 12.10 15.03
CA ARG A 154 20.34 13.28 15.57
C ARG A 154 18.83 13.23 15.33
N ASN A 155 18.09 14.01 16.09
CA ASN A 155 16.63 14.08 16.01
C ASN A 155 16.17 14.42 14.58
N GLY A 156 15.17 13.69 14.10
CA GLY A 156 14.67 13.81 12.73
C GLY A 156 15.44 12.99 11.69
N ASP A 157 16.43 12.19 12.09
CA ASP A 157 17.05 11.21 11.20
C ASP A 157 16.08 10.07 10.87
N CYS A 158 16.09 9.66 9.60
CA CYS A 158 15.38 8.49 9.11
C CYS A 158 16.37 7.53 8.45
N ILE A 159 16.56 6.35 9.04
CA ILE A 159 17.42 5.29 8.51
C ILE A 159 16.58 4.37 7.62
N VAL A 160 16.93 4.28 6.34
CA VAL A 160 16.19 3.48 5.35
C VAL A 160 16.91 2.18 5.04
N THR A 161 16.20 1.07 5.14
CA THR A 161 16.69 -0.28 4.84
C THR A 161 15.61 -1.15 4.19
N PHE A 162 16.00 -2.16 3.42
CA PHE A 162 15.07 -2.95 2.60
C PHE A 162 14.79 -4.35 3.16
N SER A 163 15.11 -4.59 4.43
CA SER A 163 14.85 -5.86 5.10
C SER A 163 14.24 -5.65 6.48
N ARG A 164 13.12 -6.34 6.77
CA ARG A 164 12.48 -6.33 8.09
C ARG A 164 13.47 -6.71 9.20
N ARG A 165 14.33 -7.69 8.95
CA ARG A 165 15.36 -8.11 9.92
C ARG A 165 16.34 -6.98 10.22
N GLU A 166 16.78 -6.26 9.19
CA GLU A 166 17.68 -5.11 9.37
C GLU A 166 16.98 -3.94 10.05
N ILE A 167 15.69 -3.69 9.81
CA ILE A 167 14.92 -2.66 10.55
C ILE A 167 15.03 -2.88 12.05
N TYR A 168 14.73 -4.09 12.53
CA TYR A 168 14.78 -4.38 13.96
C TYR A 168 16.20 -4.37 14.53
N LYS A 169 17.19 -4.78 13.73
CA LYS A 169 18.61 -4.72 14.12
C LYS A 169 19.09 -3.27 14.25
N LEU A 170 18.75 -2.41 13.30
CA LEU A 170 19.07 -0.98 13.32
C LEU A 170 18.34 -0.28 14.48
N LYS A 171 17.04 -0.54 14.68
CA LYS A 171 16.28 -0.06 15.85
C LYS A 171 17.02 -0.37 17.15
N LYS A 172 17.36 -1.64 17.39
CA LYS A 172 18.09 -2.06 18.59
C LYS A 172 19.45 -1.38 18.70
N LYS A 173 20.17 -1.20 17.59
CA LYS A 173 21.48 -0.56 17.58
C LYS A 173 21.39 0.92 17.99
N VAL A 174 20.41 1.66 17.46
CA VAL A 174 20.16 3.05 17.84
C VAL A 174 19.75 3.16 19.32
N GLU A 175 18.76 2.36 19.73
CA GLU A 175 18.22 2.40 21.10
C GLU A 175 19.25 1.92 22.15
N SER A 176 20.18 1.04 21.77
CA SER A 176 21.26 0.59 22.67
C SER A 176 22.22 1.72 23.06
N GLY A 177 22.29 2.80 22.26
CA GLY A 177 23.04 4.01 22.59
C GLY A 177 22.40 4.85 23.71
N GLY A 178 21.14 4.55 24.08
CA GLY A 178 20.44 5.12 25.24
C GLY A 178 19.98 6.58 25.11
N LYS A 179 20.25 7.25 23.97
CA LYS A 179 19.90 8.65 23.73
C LYS A 179 18.57 8.86 22.99
N HIS A 180 18.22 7.93 22.11
CA HIS A 180 17.13 8.10 21.14
C HIS A 180 16.21 6.87 21.14
N LEU A 181 14.93 7.08 20.86
CA LEU A 181 13.97 6.00 20.60
C LEU A 181 13.53 6.02 19.14
N CYS A 182 13.28 4.83 18.59
CA CYS A 182 13.01 4.66 17.18
C CYS A 182 11.57 4.24 16.92
N SER A 183 10.87 4.99 16.09
CA SER A 183 9.66 4.51 15.40
C SER A 183 10.04 3.61 14.23
N VAL A 184 9.16 2.68 13.85
CA VAL A 184 9.39 1.76 12.72
C VAL A 184 8.28 1.80 11.70
N VAL A 185 8.65 1.83 10.41
CA VAL A 185 7.68 1.82 9.30
C VAL A 185 8.17 0.91 8.17
N TYR A 186 7.41 -0.13 7.84
CA TYR A 186 7.68 -1.00 6.69
C TYR A 186 6.39 -1.45 6.01
N GLY A 187 6.52 -1.99 4.78
CA GLY A 187 5.40 -2.22 3.87
C GLY A 187 4.28 -3.13 4.40
N SER A 188 4.61 -4.22 5.11
CA SER A 188 3.61 -5.15 5.64
C SER A 188 2.91 -4.67 6.91
N LEU A 189 3.29 -3.53 7.49
CA LEU A 189 2.58 -2.97 8.64
C LEU A 189 1.18 -2.49 8.23
N PRO A 190 0.16 -2.78 9.07
CA PRO A 190 -1.18 -2.22 8.89
C PRO A 190 -1.15 -0.70 8.72
N PRO A 191 -2.00 -0.12 7.84
CA PRO A 191 -2.09 1.33 7.63
C PRO A 191 -2.27 2.15 8.93
N GLU A 192 -3.07 1.62 9.86
CA GLU A 192 -3.37 2.20 11.16
C GLU A 192 -2.10 2.27 12.02
N THR A 193 -1.35 1.17 12.10
CA THR A 193 -0.07 1.12 12.82
C THR A 193 0.96 2.05 12.18
N ARG A 194 1.05 2.11 10.84
CA ARG A 194 1.95 3.04 10.12
C ARG A 194 1.64 4.50 10.45
N THR A 195 0.36 4.86 10.45
CA THR A 195 -0.09 6.22 10.77
C THR A 195 0.24 6.59 12.22
N LYS A 196 0.07 5.67 13.16
CA LYS A 196 0.42 5.92 14.57
C LYS A 196 1.93 6.05 14.78
N GLN A 197 2.74 5.16 14.19
CA GLN A 197 4.20 5.28 14.23
C GLN A 197 4.70 6.60 13.61
N ALA A 198 4.09 7.03 12.50
CA ALA A 198 4.37 8.33 11.89
C ALA A 198 4.00 9.52 12.81
N LYS A 199 2.85 9.44 13.50
CA LYS A 199 2.45 10.45 14.50
C LYS A 199 3.42 10.51 15.67
N MET A 200 3.84 9.36 16.20
CA MET A 200 4.83 9.29 17.30
C MET A 200 6.17 9.93 16.90
N PHE A 201 6.61 9.74 15.65
CA PHE A 201 7.83 10.35 15.13
C PHE A 201 7.70 11.85 14.88
N ASN A 202 6.53 12.31 14.42
CA ASN A 202 6.28 13.71 14.12
C ASN A 202 6.03 14.57 15.36
N ASP A 203 5.61 13.96 16.48
CA ASP A 203 5.31 14.65 17.73
C ASP A 203 6.60 15.05 18.45
N GLU A 204 6.76 16.35 18.70
CA GLU A 204 7.95 16.88 19.37
C GLU A 204 8.02 16.57 20.86
N SER A 205 6.87 16.28 21.48
CA SER A 205 6.78 15.89 22.89
C SER A 205 7.09 14.40 23.09
N SER A 206 7.09 13.63 21.99
CA SER A 206 7.42 12.22 21.98
C SER A 206 8.92 12.00 22.15
N LYS A 207 9.28 10.93 22.85
CA LYS A 207 10.68 10.47 22.94
C LYS A 207 11.16 9.75 21.68
N PHE A 208 10.26 9.46 20.74
CA PHE A 208 10.54 8.78 19.48
C PHE A 208 10.98 9.80 18.43
N ASP A 209 12.27 10.10 18.41
CA ASP A 209 12.86 11.16 17.59
C ASP A 209 13.60 10.65 16.35
N ILE A 210 13.70 9.33 16.19
CA ILE A 210 14.35 8.64 15.06
C ILE A 210 13.35 7.72 14.36
N LEU A 211 13.45 7.62 13.03
CA LEU A 211 12.66 6.69 12.23
C LEU A 211 13.57 5.63 11.60
N VAL A 212 13.21 4.35 11.72
CA VAL A 212 13.83 3.27 10.94
C VAL A 212 12.78 2.68 10.02
N ALA A 213 13.00 2.78 8.71
CA ALA A 213 11.95 2.46 7.75
C ALA A 213 12.42 1.74 6.49
N SER A 214 11.47 1.19 5.73
CA SER A 214 11.70 0.73 4.35
C SER A 214 11.29 1.78 3.32
N ASP A 215 11.45 1.43 2.04
CA ASP A 215 10.87 2.13 0.89
C ASP A 215 9.37 2.49 1.01
N ALA A 216 8.64 1.86 1.93
CA ALA A 216 7.25 2.18 2.24
C ALA A 216 7.01 3.65 2.64
N ILE A 217 8.05 4.38 3.06
CA ILE A 217 7.92 5.82 3.35
C ILE A 217 7.91 6.68 2.08
N GLY A 218 8.32 6.14 0.93
CA GLY A 218 8.44 6.87 -0.35
C GLY A 218 7.11 7.46 -0.83
N MET A 219 5.98 6.92 -0.38
CA MET A 219 4.63 7.40 -0.68
C MET A 219 3.70 7.31 0.55
N GLY A 220 2.68 8.18 0.61
CA GLY A 220 1.54 8.02 1.51
C GLY A 220 1.69 8.26 3.02
N LEU A 221 2.79 8.84 3.50
CA LEU A 221 2.89 9.33 4.88
C LEU A 221 3.48 10.75 4.89
N ASN A 222 2.89 11.62 5.70
CA ASN A 222 3.49 12.92 6.02
C ASN A 222 4.45 12.73 7.20
N LEU A 223 5.74 12.87 6.95
CA LEU A 223 6.82 12.63 7.92
C LEU A 223 7.73 13.85 8.00
N ASN A 224 8.03 14.29 9.23
CA ASN A 224 8.94 15.39 9.52
C ASN A 224 10.39 14.90 9.57
N ILE A 225 10.93 14.51 8.42
CA ILE A 225 12.31 13.97 8.33
C ILE A 225 13.27 15.12 8.05
N SER A 226 14.35 15.23 8.84
CA SER A 226 15.45 16.16 8.59
C SER A 226 16.45 15.58 7.60
N ARG A 227 16.86 14.33 7.85
CA ARG A 227 17.95 13.68 7.11
C ARG A 227 17.60 12.23 6.80
N ILE A 228 17.68 11.86 5.53
CA ILE A 228 17.55 10.46 5.08
C ILE A 228 18.94 9.82 5.11
N ILE A 229 19.02 8.62 5.69
CA ILE A 229 20.26 7.85 5.80
C ILE A 229 20.01 6.46 5.20
N PHE A 230 20.59 6.18 4.04
CA PHE A 230 20.51 4.85 3.45
C PHE A 230 21.44 3.88 4.19
N SER A 231 20.88 2.76 4.69
CA SER A 231 21.70 1.70 5.29
C SER A 231 22.44 0.87 4.24
N THR A 232 21.88 0.82 3.03
CA THR A 232 22.42 0.15 1.85
C THR A 232 21.69 0.72 0.64
N LEU A 233 22.29 0.65 -0.55
CA LEU A 233 21.62 0.95 -1.82
C LEU A 233 21.21 -0.31 -2.60
N LYS A 234 21.09 -1.46 -1.91
CA LYS A 234 20.69 -2.74 -2.50
C LYS A 234 19.41 -3.27 -1.87
N LYS A 235 18.53 -3.83 -2.70
CA LYS A 235 17.22 -4.38 -2.31
C LYS A 235 17.02 -5.77 -2.91
N PHE A 236 16.31 -6.62 -2.18
CA PHE A 236 15.83 -7.90 -2.68
C PHE A 236 14.43 -7.74 -3.28
N ASP A 237 14.27 -8.07 -4.56
CA ASP A 237 13.01 -7.91 -5.30
C ASP A 237 12.19 -9.21 -5.37
N GLY A 238 12.49 -10.20 -4.52
CA GLY A 238 11.83 -11.52 -4.53
C GLY A 238 12.65 -12.61 -5.24
N GLN A 239 13.49 -12.23 -6.20
CA GLN A 239 14.32 -13.18 -6.95
C GLN A 239 15.82 -13.04 -6.63
N TYR A 240 16.36 -11.82 -6.73
CA TYR A 240 17.76 -11.53 -6.47
C TYR A 240 17.92 -10.16 -5.82
N THR A 241 19.12 -9.91 -5.28
CA THR A 241 19.48 -8.59 -4.73
C THR A 241 20.01 -7.71 -5.85
N ARG A 242 19.38 -6.56 -6.07
CA ARG A 242 19.79 -5.55 -7.06
C ARG A 242 20.03 -4.20 -6.41
N GLU A 243 20.69 -3.30 -7.14
CA GLU A 243 20.79 -1.90 -6.74
C GLU A 243 19.44 -1.18 -6.90
N LEU A 244 19.21 -0.17 -6.06
CA LEU A 244 18.07 0.71 -6.18
C LEU A 244 18.14 1.48 -7.49
N THR A 245 16.98 1.69 -8.11
CA THR A 245 16.86 2.54 -9.28
C THR A 245 16.92 4.02 -8.90
N VAL A 246 17.28 4.86 -9.86
CA VAL A 246 17.29 6.33 -9.69
C VAL A 246 15.95 6.87 -9.16
N PRO A 247 14.77 6.46 -9.68
CA PRO A 247 13.49 6.89 -9.14
C PRO A 247 13.28 6.47 -7.68
N GLU A 248 13.63 5.24 -7.29
CA GLU A 248 13.51 4.77 -5.89
C GLU A 248 14.37 5.62 -4.94
N ILE A 249 15.63 5.89 -5.31
CA ILE A 249 16.54 6.73 -4.51
C ILE A 249 15.96 8.14 -4.37
N LYS A 250 15.54 8.76 -5.47
CA LYS A 250 14.99 10.12 -5.47
C LYS A 250 13.69 10.22 -4.66
N GLN A 251 12.80 9.24 -4.80
CA GLN A 251 11.53 9.22 -4.08
C GLN A 251 11.75 9.14 -2.57
N ILE A 252 12.69 8.30 -2.12
CA ILE A 252 13.03 8.16 -0.71
C ILE A 252 13.78 9.41 -0.20
N ALA A 253 14.84 9.85 -0.91
CA ALA A 253 15.63 11.01 -0.52
C ALA A 253 14.80 12.30 -0.47
N GLY A 254 13.83 12.44 -1.39
CA GLY A 254 12.92 13.57 -1.47
C GLY A 254 12.04 13.77 -0.24
N ARG A 255 11.94 12.77 0.65
CA ARG A 255 11.19 12.87 1.92
C ARG A 255 11.87 13.72 3.00
N ALA A 256 13.17 13.98 2.90
CA ALA A 256 13.87 14.84 3.85
C ALA A 256 13.51 16.33 3.63
N GLY A 257 13.08 17.08 4.64
CA GLY A 257 12.85 18.52 4.55
C GLY A 257 11.66 18.87 3.65
N ARG A 258 10.53 18.17 3.79
CA ARG A 258 9.30 18.51 3.07
C ARG A 258 8.81 19.92 3.46
N TYR A 259 8.25 20.64 2.50
CA TYR A 259 7.67 21.96 2.76
C TYR A 259 6.54 21.87 3.79
N GLY A 260 6.53 22.80 4.75
CA GLY A 260 5.61 22.79 5.88
C GLY A 260 5.99 21.82 7.01
N SER A 261 7.10 21.07 6.87
CA SER A 261 7.69 20.34 7.99
C SER A 261 8.54 21.26 8.88
N LYS A 262 8.92 20.76 10.06
CA LYS A 262 9.84 21.43 10.98
C LYS A 262 11.18 21.81 10.34
N PHE A 263 11.62 21.06 9.34
CA PHE A 263 12.94 21.20 8.74
C PHE A 263 12.82 21.95 7.41
N SER A 264 13.37 23.16 7.36
CA SER A 264 13.38 24.01 6.17
C SER A 264 14.29 23.51 5.04
N SER A 265 15.23 22.62 5.35
CA SER A 265 16.12 21.95 4.40
C SER A 265 16.21 20.46 4.71
N GLY A 266 16.32 19.65 3.67
CA GLY A 266 16.52 18.20 3.78
C GLY A 266 17.96 17.83 3.51
N GLU A 267 18.47 16.83 4.23
CA GLU A 267 19.77 16.23 3.98
C GLU A 267 19.64 14.75 3.58
N VAL A 268 20.61 14.24 2.82
CA VAL A 268 20.66 12.81 2.48
C VAL A 268 22.09 12.29 2.51
N THR A 269 22.29 11.10 3.08
CA THR A 269 23.59 10.43 3.16
C THR A 269 23.42 8.91 3.25
N CYS A 270 24.53 8.18 3.32
CA CYS A 270 24.59 6.73 3.54
C CYS A 270 25.26 6.42 4.89
N ILE A 271 25.04 5.20 5.41
CA ILE A 271 25.80 4.71 6.57
C ILE A 271 27.26 4.50 6.19
N ASP A 272 27.49 3.85 5.06
CA ASP A 272 28.81 3.48 4.57
C ASP A 272 29.29 4.44 3.47
N ALA A 273 30.60 4.71 3.44
CA ALA A 273 31.21 5.64 2.48
C ALA A 273 31.16 5.13 1.03
N GLU A 274 31.16 3.81 0.86
CA GLU A 274 31.18 3.14 -0.45
C GLU A 274 29.93 3.41 -1.28
N ASP A 275 28.79 3.67 -0.62
CA ASP A 275 27.51 3.94 -1.26
C ASP A 275 27.33 5.42 -1.66
N LEU A 276 28.18 6.34 -1.16
CA LEU A 276 28.03 7.78 -1.43
C LEU A 276 28.15 8.16 -2.92
N PRO A 277 29.12 7.64 -3.69
CA PRO A 277 29.23 7.97 -5.12
C PRO A 277 27.97 7.60 -5.91
N LEU A 278 27.39 6.42 -5.63
CA LEU A 278 26.15 5.97 -6.28
C LEU A 278 24.94 6.83 -5.88
N LEU A 279 24.86 7.22 -4.61
CA LEU A 279 23.82 8.14 -4.14
C LEU A 279 23.90 9.49 -4.87
N HIS A 280 25.09 10.10 -4.94
CA HIS A 280 25.28 11.41 -5.56
C HIS A 280 24.97 11.36 -7.06
N SER A 281 25.52 10.38 -7.79
CA SER A 281 25.25 10.22 -9.21
C SER A 281 23.76 10.00 -9.51
N SER A 282 23.06 9.24 -8.66
CA SER A 282 21.62 8.99 -8.81
C SER A 282 20.77 10.23 -8.59
N LEU A 283 21.13 11.08 -7.63
CA LEU A 283 20.40 12.33 -7.35
C LEU A 283 20.58 13.37 -8.47
N GLU A 284 21.75 13.40 -9.10
CA GLU A 284 22.06 14.30 -10.22
C GLU A 284 21.49 13.81 -11.57
N SER A 285 21.39 12.49 -11.76
CA SER A 285 20.88 11.89 -13.00
C SER A 285 19.39 12.14 -13.20
N SER A 286 18.91 12.27 -14.45
CA SER A 286 17.47 12.28 -14.75
C SER A 286 16.84 10.91 -14.51
N SER A 287 15.57 10.88 -14.09
CA SER A 287 14.80 9.62 -14.02
C SER A 287 14.68 9.01 -15.44
N PRO A 288 14.84 7.69 -15.61
CA PRO A 288 14.65 7.05 -16.90
C PRO A 288 13.20 7.22 -17.36
N LEU A 289 13.00 7.52 -18.64
CA LEU A 289 11.67 7.72 -19.23
C LEU A 289 10.85 6.43 -19.16
N LEU A 290 9.53 6.57 -18.96
CA LEU A 290 8.63 5.44 -19.08
C LEU A 290 8.40 5.10 -20.54
N GLU A 291 8.55 3.81 -20.88
CA GLU A 291 8.39 3.34 -22.25
C GLU A 291 6.98 2.83 -22.53
N ARG A 292 6.36 2.15 -21.55
CA ARG A 292 5.11 1.42 -21.73
C ARG A 292 4.19 1.53 -20.50
N ALA A 293 2.89 1.45 -20.74
CA ALA A 293 1.82 1.49 -19.74
C ALA A 293 1.23 0.08 -19.50
N GLY A 294 0.86 -0.23 -18.25
CA GLY A 294 0.28 -1.53 -17.92
C GLY A 294 -1.14 -1.70 -18.44
N LEU A 295 -1.51 -2.92 -18.83
CA LEU A 295 -2.88 -3.35 -19.14
C LEU A 295 -3.19 -4.64 -18.38
N PHE A 296 -4.47 -4.96 -18.20
CA PHE A 296 -4.88 -6.14 -17.45
C PHE A 296 -6.07 -6.85 -18.12
N PRO A 297 -6.11 -8.19 -18.11
CA PRO A 297 -7.25 -8.95 -18.64
C PRO A 297 -8.54 -8.65 -17.86
N THR A 298 -9.52 -8.03 -18.53
CA THR A 298 -10.84 -7.80 -17.93
C THR A 298 -11.68 -9.07 -17.95
N PHE A 299 -12.64 -9.18 -17.03
CA PHE A 299 -13.56 -10.32 -17.00
C PHE A 299 -14.29 -10.50 -18.34
N ASP A 300 -14.75 -9.42 -18.96
CA ASP A 300 -15.50 -9.50 -20.23
C ASP A 300 -14.68 -10.11 -21.35
N LEU A 301 -13.39 -9.76 -21.43
CA LEU A 301 -12.45 -10.34 -22.41
C LEU A 301 -12.23 -11.83 -22.15
N LEU A 302 -11.98 -12.21 -20.89
CA LEU A 302 -11.78 -13.61 -20.50
C LEU A 302 -13.06 -14.45 -20.67
N SER A 303 -14.23 -13.86 -20.40
CA SER A 303 -15.55 -14.46 -20.59
C SER A 303 -15.88 -14.65 -22.07
N LEU A 304 -15.46 -13.75 -22.94
CA LEU A 304 -15.59 -13.94 -24.39
C LEU A 304 -14.63 -15.04 -24.86
N TYR A 305 -13.38 -15.02 -24.38
CA TYR A 305 -12.37 -16.01 -24.77
C TYR A 305 -12.71 -17.43 -24.30
N SER A 306 -13.33 -17.57 -23.12
CA SER A 306 -13.75 -18.86 -22.56
C SER A 306 -14.85 -19.53 -23.40
N ARG A 307 -15.75 -18.76 -24.03
CA ARG A 307 -16.78 -19.29 -24.94
C ARG A 307 -16.18 -19.99 -26.15
N LEU A 308 -15.00 -19.58 -26.59
CA LEU A 308 -14.26 -20.21 -27.69
C LEU A 308 -13.49 -21.47 -27.23
N HIS A 309 -13.30 -21.66 -25.92
CA HIS A 309 -12.47 -22.72 -25.32
C HIS A 309 -13.19 -23.42 -24.16
N SER A 310 -14.41 -23.92 -24.41
CA SER A 310 -15.33 -24.43 -23.38
C SER A 310 -14.85 -25.63 -22.54
N ARG A 311 -13.72 -26.26 -22.91
CA ARG A 311 -13.14 -27.41 -22.18
C ARG A 311 -11.99 -27.02 -21.25
N MET A 312 -11.61 -25.75 -21.21
CA MET A 312 -10.43 -25.28 -20.50
C MET A 312 -10.82 -24.66 -19.15
N GLY A 313 -10.03 -24.95 -18.11
CA GLY A 313 -10.12 -24.25 -16.82
C GLY A 313 -9.76 -22.76 -16.96
N PHE A 314 -10.10 -21.97 -15.94
CA PHE A 314 -9.80 -20.54 -15.90
C PHE A 314 -8.30 -20.25 -15.97
N HIS A 315 -7.47 -21.07 -15.32
CA HIS A 315 -6.01 -21.01 -15.41
C HIS A 315 -5.53 -21.11 -16.86
N GLY A 316 -5.97 -22.13 -17.59
CA GLY A 316 -5.59 -22.30 -18.99
C GLY A 316 -6.10 -21.17 -19.89
N ILE A 317 -7.32 -20.68 -19.62
CA ILE A 317 -7.90 -19.53 -20.34
C ILE A 317 -7.01 -18.30 -20.15
N LEU A 318 -6.61 -18.03 -18.90
CA LEU A 318 -5.76 -16.90 -18.56
C LEU A 318 -4.38 -17.05 -19.19
N GLU A 319 -3.73 -18.20 -19.04
CA GLU A 319 -2.40 -18.48 -19.61
C GLU A 319 -2.37 -18.27 -21.14
N GLN A 320 -3.34 -18.85 -21.86
CA GLN A 320 -3.41 -18.67 -23.31
C GLN A 320 -3.77 -17.24 -23.72
N PHE A 321 -4.60 -16.54 -22.94
CA PHE A 321 -4.90 -15.14 -23.20
C PHE A 321 -3.63 -14.30 -23.10
N LEU A 322 -2.82 -14.52 -22.05
CA LEU A 322 -1.57 -13.80 -21.82
C LEU A 322 -0.54 -14.08 -22.93
N GLU A 323 -0.46 -15.32 -23.41
CA GLU A 323 0.44 -15.72 -24.50
C GLU A 323 0.04 -15.10 -25.85
N LYS A 324 -1.27 -15.05 -26.14
CA LYS A 324 -1.78 -14.63 -27.45
C LYS A 324 -2.13 -13.14 -27.54
N ALA A 325 -2.10 -12.40 -26.42
CA ALA A 325 -2.45 -10.99 -26.38
C ALA A 325 -1.54 -10.16 -27.30
N LYS A 326 -2.15 -9.43 -28.23
CA LYS A 326 -1.46 -8.46 -29.09
C LYS A 326 -1.69 -7.05 -28.55
N LEU A 327 -0.60 -6.31 -28.35
CA LEU A 327 -0.62 -4.97 -27.75
C LEU A 327 0.06 -3.99 -28.69
N SER A 328 -0.37 -2.72 -28.65
CA SER A 328 0.38 -1.63 -29.25
C SER A 328 1.72 -1.43 -28.52
N PRO A 329 2.73 -0.80 -29.16
CA PRO A 329 4.07 -0.65 -28.60
C PRO A 329 4.10 0.00 -27.22
N ASP A 330 3.21 0.96 -26.98
CA ASP A 330 3.12 1.74 -25.73
C ASP A 330 2.51 0.99 -24.54
N TYR A 331 2.11 -0.29 -24.68
CA TYR A 331 1.45 -1.03 -23.60
C TYR A 331 2.10 -2.38 -23.35
N PHE A 332 2.09 -2.83 -22.09
CA PHE A 332 2.47 -4.19 -21.69
C PHE A 332 1.35 -4.81 -20.83
N ILE A 333 1.25 -6.14 -20.80
CA ILE A 333 0.34 -6.83 -19.88
C ILE A 333 1.00 -6.90 -18.51
N ALA A 334 0.26 -6.48 -17.49
CA ALA A 334 0.69 -6.54 -16.10
C ALA A 334 1.08 -7.96 -15.68
N ASP A 335 1.96 -8.04 -14.68
CA ASP A 335 2.40 -9.30 -14.11
C ASP A 335 1.23 -10.00 -13.41
N CYS A 336 0.84 -11.14 -13.97
CA CYS A 336 -0.28 -11.97 -13.53
C CYS A 336 0.18 -13.25 -12.82
N GLU A 337 1.43 -13.35 -12.36
CA GLU A 337 1.95 -14.57 -11.71
C GLU A 337 1.10 -14.99 -10.49
N GLU A 338 0.79 -14.05 -9.59
CA GLU A 338 -0.06 -14.33 -8.43
C GLU A 338 -1.49 -14.71 -8.85
N MET A 339 -2.02 -14.07 -9.90
CA MET A 339 -3.35 -14.39 -10.45
C MET A 339 -3.39 -15.83 -10.99
N LEU A 340 -2.33 -16.29 -11.65
CA LEU A 340 -2.17 -17.66 -12.14
C LEU A 340 -2.07 -18.66 -10.98
N LYS A 341 -1.29 -18.35 -9.93
CA LYS A 341 -1.21 -19.19 -8.72
C LYS A 341 -2.58 -19.38 -8.08
N VAL A 342 -3.37 -18.31 -7.94
CA VAL A 342 -4.74 -18.41 -7.43
C VAL A 342 -5.64 -19.19 -8.38
N ALA A 343 -5.54 -18.93 -9.70
CA ALA A 343 -6.33 -19.62 -10.72
C ALA A 343 -6.16 -21.15 -10.65
N ALA A 344 -4.93 -21.63 -10.42
CA ALA A 344 -4.64 -23.06 -10.27
C ALA A 344 -5.35 -23.68 -9.05
N VAL A 345 -5.52 -22.94 -7.96
CA VAL A 345 -6.23 -23.41 -6.77
C VAL A 345 -7.75 -23.41 -6.98
N VAL A 346 -8.30 -22.33 -7.52
CA VAL A 346 -9.76 -22.19 -7.69
C VAL A 346 -10.31 -23.02 -8.85
N ASP A 347 -9.46 -23.48 -9.76
CA ASP A 347 -9.90 -24.28 -10.90
C ASP A 347 -10.39 -25.68 -10.51
N GLU A 348 -9.83 -26.24 -9.44
CA GLU A 348 -10.24 -27.52 -8.84
C GLU A 348 -11.60 -27.43 -8.12
N LEU A 349 -12.12 -26.21 -7.92
CA LEU A 349 -13.37 -25.96 -7.22
C LEU A 349 -14.55 -25.77 -8.19
N PRO A 350 -15.77 -26.21 -7.83
CA PRO A 350 -16.97 -26.08 -8.65
C PRO A 350 -17.53 -24.65 -8.62
N LEU A 351 -16.72 -23.67 -9.02
CA LEU A 351 -17.05 -22.24 -9.04
C LEU A 351 -17.40 -21.76 -10.46
N GLY A 352 -18.32 -20.81 -10.55
CA GLY A 352 -18.61 -20.11 -11.79
C GLY A 352 -17.41 -19.28 -12.27
N LEU A 353 -17.36 -19.00 -13.58
CA LEU A 353 -16.24 -18.26 -14.18
C LEU A 353 -16.02 -16.87 -13.55
N TYR A 354 -17.11 -16.17 -13.23
CA TYR A 354 -17.05 -14.86 -12.59
C TYR A 354 -16.49 -14.93 -11.17
N ASP A 355 -16.92 -15.93 -10.39
CA ASP A 355 -16.43 -16.12 -9.03
C ASP A 355 -14.94 -16.50 -9.03
N LYS A 356 -14.52 -17.40 -9.93
CA LYS A 356 -13.10 -17.71 -10.15
C LYS A 356 -12.30 -16.44 -10.45
N TYR A 357 -12.77 -15.61 -11.37
CA TYR A 357 -12.14 -14.33 -11.69
C TYR A 357 -12.03 -13.43 -10.45
N LEU A 358 -13.10 -13.28 -9.66
CA LEU A 358 -13.11 -12.46 -8.44
C LEU A 358 -12.10 -12.93 -7.38
N PHE A 359 -11.97 -14.25 -7.17
CA PHE A 359 -10.92 -14.78 -6.29
C PHE A 359 -9.52 -14.52 -6.85
N CYS A 360 -9.32 -14.68 -8.16
CA CYS A 360 -8.03 -14.46 -8.82
C CYS A 360 -7.56 -13.00 -8.77
N ILE A 361 -8.47 -12.02 -8.82
CA ILE A 361 -8.12 -10.59 -8.70
C ILE A 361 -8.06 -10.10 -7.25
N SER A 362 -8.34 -10.98 -6.27
CA SER A 362 -8.28 -10.60 -4.86
C SER A 362 -6.84 -10.37 -4.40
N PRO A 363 -6.59 -9.39 -3.50
CA PRO A 363 -5.24 -9.03 -3.08
C PRO A 363 -4.70 -10.04 -2.06
N VAL A 364 -4.07 -11.11 -2.54
CA VAL A 364 -3.46 -12.16 -1.72
C VAL A 364 -2.01 -12.39 -2.16
N ASP A 365 -1.15 -12.72 -1.19
CA ASP A 365 0.24 -13.12 -1.43
C ASP A 365 0.32 -14.63 -1.28
N MET A 366 0.43 -15.37 -2.39
CA MET A 366 0.44 -16.83 -2.38
C MET A 366 1.75 -17.41 -1.84
N ASN A 367 2.76 -16.59 -1.60
CA ASN A 367 4.01 -17.00 -0.95
C ASN A 367 3.93 -16.91 0.59
N ASP A 368 2.81 -16.39 1.13
CA ASP A 368 2.50 -16.35 2.55
C ASP A 368 1.54 -17.50 2.89
N ASP A 369 2.07 -18.59 3.46
CA ASP A 369 1.34 -19.84 3.70
C ASP A 369 -0.01 -19.63 4.40
N ILE A 370 -0.08 -18.72 5.37
CA ILE A 370 -1.30 -18.41 6.12
C ILE A 370 -2.32 -17.70 5.22
N ALA A 371 -1.86 -16.77 4.37
CA ALA A 371 -2.72 -16.05 3.45
C ALA A 371 -3.26 -16.97 2.34
N ALA A 372 -2.39 -17.82 1.78
CA ALA A 372 -2.75 -18.83 0.79
C ALA A 372 -3.78 -19.82 1.35
N GLN A 373 -3.57 -20.33 2.57
CA GLN A 373 -4.53 -21.20 3.25
C GLN A 373 -5.87 -20.50 3.51
N GLY A 374 -5.84 -19.24 3.95
CA GLY A 374 -7.05 -18.44 4.17
C GLY A 374 -7.87 -18.28 2.89
N LEU A 375 -7.22 -17.98 1.76
CA LEU A 375 -7.88 -17.89 0.44
C LEU A 375 -8.50 -19.23 0.04
N THR A 376 -7.73 -20.33 0.10
CA THR A 376 -8.22 -21.67 -0.26
C THR A 376 -9.44 -22.04 0.58
N GLN A 377 -9.40 -21.77 1.89
CA GLN A 377 -10.52 -22.07 2.77
C GLN A 377 -11.76 -21.21 2.47
N PHE A 378 -11.58 -19.93 2.13
CA PHE A 378 -12.69 -19.08 1.69
C PHE A 378 -13.31 -19.61 0.39
N ALA A 379 -12.48 -19.96 -0.60
CA ALA A 379 -12.93 -20.48 -1.88
C ALA A 379 -13.64 -21.84 -1.73
N GLU A 380 -13.12 -22.76 -0.92
CA GLU A 380 -13.75 -24.05 -0.65
C GLU A 380 -15.10 -23.92 0.06
N ASN A 381 -15.17 -23.07 1.10
CA ASN A 381 -16.41 -22.87 1.84
C ASN A 381 -17.47 -22.20 0.97
N TYR A 382 -17.06 -21.23 0.15
CA TYR A 382 -17.93 -20.60 -0.84
C TYR A 382 -18.44 -21.63 -1.86
N ALA A 383 -17.56 -22.48 -2.41
CA ALA A 383 -17.95 -23.53 -3.35
C ALA A 383 -18.92 -24.56 -2.76
N LYS A 384 -18.74 -24.94 -1.48
CA LYS A 384 -19.56 -25.96 -0.80
C LYS A 384 -20.90 -25.42 -0.28
N LYS A 385 -20.91 -24.21 0.29
CA LYS A 385 -22.06 -23.67 1.04
C LYS A 385 -22.69 -22.42 0.42
N GLY A 386 -22.01 -21.77 -0.54
CA GLY A 386 -22.39 -20.46 -1.07
C GLY A 386 -22.18 -19.29 -0.10
N VAL A 387 -21.78 -19.57 1.15
CA VAL A 387 -21.61 -18.58 2.22
C VAL A 387 -20.36 -18.94 3.04
N VAL A 388 -19.57 -17.91 3.34
CA VAL A 388 -18.32 -17.98 4.11
C VAL A 388 -18.51 -17.18 5.40
N ARG A 389 -18.84 -17.87 6.49
CA ARG A 389 -18.95 -17.24 7.82
C ARG A 389 -17.60 -17.19 8.49
N LEU A 390 -17.14 -15.99 8.83
CA LEU A 390 -15.82 -15.81 9.46
C LEU A 390 -15.76 -16.55 10.80
N ARG A 391 -16.86 -16.62 11.55
CA ARG A 391 -16.91 -17.30 12.86
C ARG A 391 -16.68 -18.81 12.78
N GLU A 392 -16.94 -19.44 11.63
CA GLU A 392 -16.71 -20.88 11.42
C GLU A 392 -15.24 -21.18 11.10
N ILE A 393 -14.51 -20.16 10.67
CA ILE A 393 -13.16 -20.26 10.12
C ILE A 393 -12.15 -19.73 11.15
N PHE A 394 -12.48 -18.61 11.77
CA PHE A 394 -11.66 -17.90 12.72
C PHE A 394 -12.30 -17.92 14.10
N THR A 395 -11.58 -18.41 15.11
CA THR A 395 -12.07 -18.44 16.49
C THR A 395 -11.76 -17.12 17.19
N PRO A 396 -12.76 -16.29 17.55
CA PRO A 396 -12.54 -15.02 18.23
C PRO A 396 -11.87 -15.21 19.60
N GLY A 397 -10.97 -14.30 19.99
CA GLY A 397 -10.27 -14.35 21.29
C GLY A 397 -9.01 -15.23 21.32
N THR A 398 -8.57 -15.75 20.17
CA THR A 398 -7.31 -16.49 20.04
C THR A 398 -6.08 -15.61 19.86
N LEU A 399 -6.29 -14.33 19.53
CA LEU A 399 -5.25 -13.34 19.26
C LEU A 399 -4.61 -12.85 20.57
N GLU A 400 -3.28 -12.91 20.62
CA GLU A 400 -2.47 -12.46 21.75
C GLU A 400 -1.39 -11.50 21.26
N VAL A 401 -0.87 -10.68 22.17
CA VAL A 401 0.29 -9.83 21.87
C VAL A 401 1.46 -10.73 21.47
N PRO A 402 2.07 -10.52 20.28
CA PRO A 402 3.21 -11.31 19.86
C PRO A 402 4.33 -11.30 20.91
N LYS A 403 4.98 -12.45 21.10
CA LYS A 403 6.14 -12.57 22.01
C LYS A 403 7.47 -12.67 21.25
N SER A 404 7.42 -12.87 19.94
CA SER A 404 8.57 -13.05 19.06
C SER A 404 8.31 -12.42 17.68
N HIS A 405 9.38 -12.21 16.91
CA HIS A 405 9.26 -11.70 15.53
C HIS A 405 8.51 -12.67 14.61
N ASN A 406 8.58 -13.99 14.88
CA ASN A 406 7.81 -14.98 14.12
C ASN A 406 6.31 -14.87 14.44
N ALA A 407 5.95 -14.73 15.72
CA ALA A 407 4.56 -14.51 16.12
C ALA A 407 4.01 -13.18 15.57
N LEU A 408 4.86 -12.16 15.44
CA LEU A 408 4.49 -10.91 14.76
C LEU A 408 4.19 -11.15 13.27
N LYS A 409 5.06 -11.88 12.57
CA LYS A 409 4.83 -12.24 11.17
C LYS A 409 3.51 -13.01 11.00
N GLU A 410 3.23 -13.97 11.87
CA GLU A 410 1.95 -14.70 11.86
C GLU A 410 0.76 -13.77 12.04
N LEU A 411 0.84 -12.82 12.99
CA LEU A 411 -0.22 -11.84 13.22
C LEU A 411 -0.42 -10.88 12.03
N GLU A 412 0.67 -10.47 11.37
CA GLU A 412 0.62 -9.72 10.10
C GLU A 412 -0.09 -10.53 9.01
N SER A 413 0.21 -11.83 8.88
CA SER A 413 -0.46 -12.71 7.91
C SER A 413 -1.95 -12.90 8.22
N VAL A 414 -2.32 -13.06 9.51
CA VAL A 414 -3.74 -13.11 9.92
C VAL A 414 -4.45 -11.79 9.59
N HIS A 415 -3.81 -10.65 9.82
CA HIS A 415 -4.34 -9.35 9.41
C HIS A 415 -4.62 -9.30 7.89
N LYS A 416 -3.71 -9.84 7.05
CA LYS A 416 -3.93 -9.91 5.59
C LYS A 416 -5.15 -10.79 5.23
N VAL A 417 -5.34 -11.92 5.91
CA VAL A 417 -6.51 -12.80 5.68
C VAL A 417 -7.81 -12.07 6.04
N LEU A 418 -7.82 -11.30 7.13
CA LEU A 418 -8.98 -10.48 7.51
C LEU A 418 -9.24 -9.36 6.49
N ASP A 419 -8.19 -8.70 5.99
CA ASP A 419 -8.30 -7.71 4.90
C ASP A 419 -8.84 -8.34 3.60
N LEU A 420 -8.44 -9.58 3.28
CA LEU A 420 -8.98 -10.36 2.16
C LEU A 420 -10.47 -10.66 2.32
N TYR A 421 -10.91 -11.08 3.52
CA TYR A 421 -12.33 -11.31 3.81
C TYR A 421 -13.14 -10.04 3.60
N VAL A 422 -12.65 -8.90 4.12
CA VAL A 422 -13.31 -7.60 3.93
C VAL A 422 -13.39 -7.24 2.44
N TRP A 423 -12.32 -7.44 1.69
CA TRP A 423 -12.30 -7.16 0.25
C TRP A 423 -13.33 -8.00 -0.53
N LEU A 424 -13.47 -9.29 -0.20
CA LEU A 424 -14.47 -10.18 -0.78
C LEU A 424 -15.90 -9.77 -0.37
N SER A 425 -16.10 -9.35 0.88
CA SER A 425 -17.42 -8.92 1.38
C SER A 425 -18.00 -7.69 0.68
N PHE A 426 -17.16 -6.82 0.11
CA PHE A 426 -17.64 -5.70 -0.72
C PHE A 426 -18.11 -6.11 -2.11
N ARG A 427 -17.76 -7.32 -2.57
CA ARG A 427 -18.07 -7.82 -3.93
C ARG A 427 -19.10 -8.95 -3.91
N MET A 428 -19.14 -9.72 -2.83
CA MET A 428 -20.01 -10.87 -2.62
C MET A 428 -20.73 -10.73 -1.26
N GLU A 429 -21.54 -9.68 -1.10
CA GLU A 429 -22.10 -9.27 0.20
C GLU A 429 -22.94 -10.36 0.87
N ASP A 430 -23.82 -11.03 0.11
CA ASP A 430 -24.67 -12.11 0.63
C ASP A 430 -23.87 -13.34 1.08
N SER A 431 -22.72 -13.57 0.45
CA SER A 431 -21.88 -14.74 0.68
C SER A 431 -20.80 -14.50 1.74
N PHE A 432 -20.45 -13.25 2.04
CA PHE A 432 -19.46 -12.88 3.06
C PHE A 432 -20.09 -11.90 4.09
N PRO A 433 -21.03 -12.37 4.92
CA PRO A 433 -21.87 -11.50 5.75
C PRO A 433 -21.14 -10.89 6.96
N ASP A 434 -20.02 -11.48 7.42
CA ASP A 434 -19.38 -11.10 8.69
C ASP A 434 -18.38 -9.93 8.56
N ARG A 435 -18.64 -8.97 7.67
CA ARG A 435 -17.74 -7.83 7.37
C ARG A 435 -17.37 -7.00 8.60
N GLU A 436 -18.35 -6.69 9.46
CA GLU A 436 -18.11 -5.91 10.68
C GLU A 436 -17.23 -6.65 11.69
N VAL A 437 -17.41 -7.98 11.78
CA VAL A 437 -16.59 -8.84 12.65
C VAL A 437 -15.15 -8.88 12.13
N ALA A 438 -14.98 -9.07 10.82
CA ALA A 438 -13.66 -9.05 10.17
C ALA A 438 -12.92 -7.73 10.43
N SER A 439 -13.63 -6.60 10.24
CA SER A 439 -13.10 -5.25 10.47
C SER A 439 -12.70 -5.03 11.93
N SER A 440 -13.52 -5.52 12.87
CA SER A 440 -13.22 -5.44 14.31
C SER A 440 -11.99 -6.27 14.69
N GLN A 441 -11.88 -7.52 14.19
CA GLN A 441 -10.71 -8.37 14.46
C GLN A 441 -9.43 -7.79 13.84
N LYS A 442 -9.53 -7.20 12.65
CA LYS A 442 -8.42 -6.50 11.99
C LYS A 442 -7.91 -5.32 12.83
N ALA A 443 -8.82 -4.53 13.41
CA ALA A 443 -8.46 -3.44 14.31
C ALA A 443 -7.74 -3.97 15.57
N ILE A 444 -8.19 -5.11 16.13
CA ILE A 444 -7.50 -5.78 17.25
C ILE A 444 -6.10 -6.25 16.84
N CYS A 445 -5.93 -6.88 15.68
CA CYS A 445 -4.60 -7.26 15.17
C CYS A 445 -3.67 -6.05 15.09
N SER A 446 -4.16 -4.91 14.58
CA SER A 446 -3.37 -3.68 14.47
C SER A 446 -2.92 -3.13 15.83
N LEU A 447 -3.79 -3.20 16.84
CA LEU A 447 -3.45 -2.81 18.23
C LEU A 447 -2.42 -3.76 18.85
N LEU A 448 -2.55 -5.07 18.65
CA LEU A 448 -1.61 -6.06 19.18
C LEU A 448 -0.22 -5.95 18.52
N ILE A 449 -0.18 -5.68 17.22
CA ILE A 449 1.06 -5.39 16.47
C ILE A 449 1.72 -4.15 17.06
N GLU A 450 0.96 -3.07 17.28
CA GLU A 450 1.47 -1.83 17.86
C GLU A 450 2.05 -2.05 19.26
N GLU A 451 1.32 -2.73 20.14
CA GLU A 451 1.78 -3.03 21.50
C GLU A 451 3.10 -3.80 21.50
N PHE A 452 3.30 -4.72 20.55
CA PHE A 452 4.57 -5.42 20.39
C PHE A 452 5.72 -4.48 19.97
N LEU A 453 5.46 -3.57 19.03
CA LEU A 453 6.45 -2.61 18.53
C LEU A 453 6.89 -1.64 19.62
N GLU A 454 5.97 -1.21 20.49
CA GLU A 454 6.29 -0.37 21.65
C GLU A 454 7.10 -1.12 22.71
N ARG A 455 6.68 -2.35 23.07
CA ARG A 455 7.38 -3.19 24.06
C ARG A 455 8.81 -3.52 23.66
N LEU A 456 9.08 -3.70 22.36
CA LEU A 456 10.43 -3.96 21.85
C LEU A 456 11.43 -2.83 22.11
N GLY A 457 10.96 -1.57 22.25
CA GLY A 457 11.82 -0.44 22.61
C GLY A 457 12.06 -0.27 24.12
N TRP A 458 11.16 -0.81 24.96
CA TRP A 458 11.15 -0.59 26.42
C TRP A 458 11.95 -1.60 27.26
N GLN A 459 12.69 -2.53 26.65
CA GLN A 459 13.44 -3.55 27.40
C GLN A 459 14.62 -3.03 28.25
N ARG A 460 14.83 -1.72 28.36
CA ARG A 460 15.70 -1.11 29.39
C ARG A 460 15.03 0.09 30.07
N GLN A 461 14.09 -0.17 31.00
CA GLN A 461 13.84 0.58 32.26
C GLN A 461 12.43 0.32 32.82
N ALA A 462 12.09 -0.92 33.16
CA ALA A 462 10.90 -1.20 33.98
C ALA A 462 11.13 -2.39 34.93
N LYS A 463 12.14 -2.28 35.80
CA LYS A 463 12.03 -2.85 37.15
C LYS A 463 11.36 -1.79 38.03
N GLY A 464 10.04 -1.68 37.94
CA GLY A 464 9.26 -0.73 38.73
C GLY A 464 7.84 -0.55 38.20
N ASN A 465 6.89 -1.23 38.84
CA ASN A 465 5.47 -0.90 38.93
C ASN A 465 4.60 -0.87 37.64
N TYR A 466 4.59 -1.96 36.86
CA TYR A 466 3.47 -2.29 35.96
C TYR A 466 2.77 -3.59 36.36
N GLN A 467 2.46 -3.74 37.66
CA GLN A 467 1.82 -4.94 38.19
C GLN A 467 0.29 -4.88 38.26
N HIS A 468 -0.39 -3.78 37.91
CA HIS A 468 -1.83 -3.67 38.21
C HIS A 468 -2.82 -3.99 37.07
N ASN A 469 -2.42 -4.01 35.80
CA ASN A 469 -3.34 -4.36 34.69
C ASN A 469 -3.07 -5.73 34.04
N SER A 470 -1.99 -6.41 34.42
CA SER A 470 -1.58 -7.71 33.85
C SER A 470 -2.34 -8.92 34.45
N LEU A 471 -2.89 -8.76 35.66
CA LEU A 471 -3.36 -9.89 36.47
C LEU A 471 -4.77 -10.39 36.13
N LEU A 472 -5.61 -9.59 35.46
CA LEU A 472 -6.95 -10.02 35.03
C LEU A 472 -6.95 -10.80 33.71
N LEU A 473 -5.87 -10.73 32.91
CA LEU A 473 -5.77 -11.40 31.61
C LEU A 473 -4.93 -12.69 31.61
N GLN A 474 -4.12 -12.92 32.65
CA GLN A 474 -3.13 -14.02 32.66
C GLN A 474 -3.67 -15.40 33.06
N GLN A 475 -4.95 -15.53 33.44
CA GLN A 475 -5.44 -16.76 34.06
C GLN A 475 -6.02 -17.83 33.11
N ARG A 476 -5.85 -17.74 31.78
CA ARG A 476 -6.63 -18.63 30.89
C ARG A 476 -5.95 -19.40 29.77
N ILE A 477 -4.64 -19.44 29.64
CA ILE A 477 -4.06 -20.07 28.44
C ILE A 477 -2.94 -21.05 28.78
N GLN A 478 -3.28 -22.34 28.70
CA GLN A 478 -2.38 -23.47 28.61
C GLN A 478 -2.38 -24.01 27.16
N SER A 479 -1.36 -24.80 26.86
CA SER A 479 -0.65 -25.00 25.60
C SER A 479 -1.35 -25.81 24.51
N SER A 480 -1.25 -25.37 23.24
CA SER A 480 -0.73 -26.16 22.09
C SER A 480 -0.80 -25.32 20.80
N MET A 481 0.27 -25.34 20.00
CA MET A 481 0.41 -24.56 18.77
C MET A 481 0.03 -25.39 17.52
N LEU A 482 -0.45 -24.67 16.51
CA LEU A 482 -0.69 -25.04 15.10
C LEU A 482 -2.07 -25.58 14.65
N HIS A 483 -3.13 -25.44 15.46
CA HIS A 483 -4.53 -25.60 15.01
C HIS A 483 -5.47 -24.42 15.34
N LYS A 484 -4.92 -23.28 15.81
CA LYS A 484 -5.70 -22.26 16.56
C LYS A 484 -6.52 -21.29 15.69
N TYR A 485 -6.11 -21.02 14.45
CA TYR A 485 -6.70 -19.93 13.66
C TYR A 485 -7.61 -20.37 12.52
N PHE A 486 -7.44 -21.60 12.03
CA PHE A 486 -8.16 -22.16 10.90
C PHE A 486 -8.35 -23.68 11.11
N PRO A 487 -9.57 -24.18 11.35
CA PRO A 487 -9.81 -25.61 11.44
C PRO A 487 -9.75 -26.25 10.04
N GLN A 488 -8.95 -27.30 9.86
CA GLN A 488 -8.94 -28.10 8.62
C GLN A 488 -10.26 -28.88 8.48
N ILE A 489 -10.86 -28.84 7.29
CA ILE A 489 -11.99 -29.69 6.93
C ILE A 489 -11.42 -31.09 6.63
N LYS A 490 -11.77 -32.08 7.46
CA LYS A 490 -11.58 -33.48 7.08
C LYS A 490 -12.49 -33.75 5.87
N VAL A 491 -11.88 -34.04 4.73
CA VAL A 491 -12.57 -34.66 3.60
C VAL A 491 -12.85 -36.10 4.05
N GLU A 492 -14.07 -36.38 4.50
CA GLU A 492 -14.52 -37.76 4.66
C GLU A 492 -14.73 -38.34 3.26
N SER A 493 -13.83 -39.26 2.89
CA SER A 493 -14.00 -40.14 1.75
C SER A 493 -15.11 -41.14 2.06
N THR A 494 -16.26 -41.00 1.41
CA THR A 494 -17.21 -42.08 1.15
C THR A 494 -17.76 -41.96 -0.24
#